data_AF-A0A257M1G2-F1
#
_entry.id   AF-A0A257M1G2-F1
#
_cell.length_a   1.000
_cell.length_b   1.000
_cell.length_c   1.000
_cell.angle_alpha   90.00
_cell.angle_beta   90.00
_cell.angle_gamma   90.00
#
_symmetry.space_group_name_H-M   'P 1'
#
loop_
_entity.id
_entity.type
_entity.pdbx_description
1 polymer ?
#
loop_
_entity_poly.entity_id
_entity_poly.type
_entity_poly.pdbx_seq_one_letter_code
_entity_poly.pdbx_strand_id
1 'polypeptide(L)' 'MAYLDDHFLLHSPTAERLFHEVAKNQPILDYHCHLSPKEIATDHR' A
#
# COMPACT_ATOMS: atom_id res chain seq x y z
N MET A 1 12.34 -12.20 13.39
CA MET A 1 12.25 -11.37 12.18
C MET A 1 12.31 -12.28 10.98
N ALA A 2 11.19 -12.37 10.27
CA ALA A 2 11.14 -13.04 8.98
C ALA A 2 11.50 -12.01 7.90
N TYR A 3 12.01 -12.45 6.76
CA TYR A 3 12.15 -11.56 5.61
C TYR A 3 10.76 -11.05 5.18
N LEU A 4 10.63 -9.74 4.95
CA LEU A 4 9.35 -9.07 4.64
C LEU A 4 8.26 -9.27 5.71
N ASP A 5 8.62 -9.14 7.00
CA ASP A 5 7.63 -9.17 8.09
C ASP A 5 6.82 -7.86 8.20
N ASP A 6 5.92 -7.78 9.18
CA ASP A 6 5.02 -6.63 9.38
C ASP A 6 5.75 -5.30 9.60
N HIS A 7 7.03 -5.33 10.01
CA HIS A 7 7.84 -4.13 10.25
C HIS A 7 8.84 -3.86 9.12
N PHE A 8 8.61 -4.43 7.94
CA PHE A 8 9.48 -4.21 6.78
C PHE A 8 9.64 -2.71 6.48
N LEU A 9 10.88 -2.24 6.44
CA LEU A 9 11.28 -0.82 6.27
C LEU A 9 10.91 0.13 7.44
N LEU A 10 10.42 -0.38 8.56
CA LEU A 10 10.07 0.42 9.74
C LEU A 10 11.19 0.33 10.79
N HIS A 11 12.14 1.28 10.75
CA HIS A 11 13.36 1.24 11.57
C HIS A 11 13.22 1.86 12.97
N SER A 12 12.01 2.24 13.42
CA SER A 12 11.80 2.84 14.74
C SER A 12 10.37 2.65 15.25
N PRO A 13 10.14 2.69 16.58
CA PRO A 13 8.79 2.62 17.15
C PRO A 13 7.86 3.72 16.61
N THR A 14 8.39 4.89 16.29
CA THR A 14 7.61 5.98 15.68
C THR A 14 7.17 5.61 14.26
N ALA A 15 8.03 4.98 13.46
CA ALA A 15 7.69 4.55 12.10
C ALA A 15 6.63 3.44 12.11
N GLU A 16 6.77 2.46 13.01
CA GLU A 16 5.79 1.39 13.23
C GLU A 16 4.42 1.97 13.57
N ARG A 17 4.36 2.87 14.56
CA ARG A 17 3.11 3.51 14.98
C ARG A 17 2.43 4.27 13.84
N LEU A 18 3.19 5.13 13.14
CA LEU A 18 2.65 5.93 12.04
C LEU A 18 2.13 5.06 10.90
N PHE A 19 2.83 3.96 10.57
CA PHE A 19 2.36 3.06 9.53
C PHE A 19 1.15 2.25 9.96
N HIS A 20 1.22 1.55 11.09
CA HIS A 20 0.19 0.59 11.51
C HIS A 20 -1.10 1.27 11.98
N GLU A 21 -1.02 2.40 12.68
CA GLU A 21 -2.20 3.07 13.24
C GLU A 21 -2.82 4.07 12.26
N VAL A 22 -2.04 4.64 11.34
CA VAL A 22 -2.50 5.70 10.44
C VAL A 22 -2.46 5.27 8.98
N ALA A 23 -1.26 5.02 8.44
CA ALA A 23 -1.07 4.92 6.99
C ALA A 23 -1.69 3.65 6.36
N LYS A 24 -1.56 2.49 7.01
CA LYS A 24 -1.95 1.18 6.46
C LYS A 24 -3.42 1.09 6.04
N ASN A 25 -4.31 1.81 6.73
CA ASN A 25 -5.76 1.76 6.49
C ASN A 25 -6.26 2.91 5.61
N GLN A 26 -5.40 3.81 5.15
CA GLN A 26 -5.82 4.87 4.24
C GLN A 26 -6.16 4.31 2.85
N PRO A 27 -7.13 4.90 2.14
CA PRO A 27 -7.39 4.54 0.76
C PRO A 27 -6.21 4.92 -0.13
N ILE A 28 -6.06 4.20 -1.25
CA ILE A 28 -5.13 4.59 -2.31
C ILE A 28 -5.81 5.65 -3.18
N LEU A 29 -5.15 6.82 -3.30
CA LEU A 29 -5.51 7.84 -4.28
C LEU A 29 -4.52 7.78 -5.44
N ASP A 30 -4.86 7.03 -6.48
CA ASP A 30 -4.02 6.84 -7.67
C ASP A 30 -4.37 7.88 -8.76
N TYR A 31 -4.05 9.16 -8.49
CA TYR A 31 -4.47 10.29 -9.33
C TYR A 31 -3.79 10.33 -10.71
N HIS A 32 -2.68 9.60 -10.88
CA HIS A 32 -1.94 9.52 -12.12
C HIS A 32 -1.47 8.08 -12.34
N CYS A 33 -2.14 7.38 -13.25
CA CYS A 33 -1.80 6.02 -13.65
C CYS A 33 -1.85 5.87 -15.17
N HIS A 34 -1.35 4.72 -15.63
CA HIS A 34 -1.38 4.32 -17.04
C HIS A 34 -2.03 2.94 -17.21
N LEU A 35 -2.93 2.57 -16.29
CA LEU A 35 -3.71 1.34 -16.41
C LEU A 35 -4.59 1.38 -17.67
N SER A 36 -4.77 0.23 -18.31
CA SER A 36 -5.61 0.11 -19.51
C SER A 36 -7.08 0.37 -19.15
N PRO A 37 -7.73 1.42 -19.69
CA PRO A 37 -9.15 1.67 -19.42
C PRO A 37 -10.04 0.53 -19.92
N LYS A 38 -9.61 -0.15 -20.99
CA LYS A 38 -10.32 -1.30 -21.56
C LYS A 38 -10.33 -2.48 -20.60
N GLU A 39 -9.19 -2.79 -19.98
CA GLU A 39 -9.08 -3.91 -19.04
C GLU A 39 -9.92 -3.66 -17.79
N ILE A 40 -9.93 -2.43 -17.28
CA ILE A 40 -10.82 -2.01 -16.17
C ILE A 40 -12.29 -2.17 -16.59
N ALA A 41 -12.67 -1.68 -17.78
CA ALA A 41 -14.04 -1.73 -18.26
C ALA A 41 -14.58 -3.16 -18.49
N THR A 42 -13.71 -4.12 -18.78
CA THR A 42 -14.10 -5.52 -19.03
C THR A 42 -13.84 -6.45 -17.85
N ASP A 43 -13.44 -5.92 -16.69
CA ASP A 43 -13.01 -6.73 -15.52
C ASP A 43 -12.02 -7.83 -15.94
N HIS A 44 -10.95 -7.43 -16.63
CA HIS A 44 -9.94 -8.38 -17.08
C HIS A 44 -9.25 -9.04 -15.87
N ARG A 45 -9.38 -10.37 -15.76
CA ARG A 45 -8.81 -11.17 -14.66
C ARG A 45 -7.61 -11.98 -15.11
#